data_AF-A0A3D4AWN2-F1
#
_entry.id   AF-A0A3D4AWN2-F1
#
_cell.length_a   1.000
_cell.length_b   1.000
_cell.length_c   1.000
_cell.angle_alpha   90.00
_cell.angle_beta   90.00
_cell.angle_gamma   90.00
#
_symmetry.space_group_name_H-M   'P 1'
#
loop_
_entity.id
_entity.type
_entity.pdbx_description
1 polymer ?
#
loop_
_entity_poly.entity_id
_entity_poly.type
_entity_poly.pdbx_seq_one_letter_code
_entity_poly.pdbx_strand_id
1 'polypeptide(L)' 'MVHHVADPGHTFHGFKGPEYVSNTGKMDWVFCRGNMEVIDAEVITDDREGRFPSDHYFITADVRI' A
#
# COMPACT_ATOMS: atom_id res chain seq x y z
N MET A 1 -14.57 -10.34 3.14
CA MET A 1 -14.06 -9.25 2.28
C MET A 1 -12.70 -8.92 2.85
N VAL A 2 -11.63 -9.27 2.13
CA VAL A 2 -10.26 -9.38 2.68
C VAL A 2 -9.55 -8.03 2.78
N HIS A 3 -9.95 -7.06 1.98
CA HIS A 3 -9.63 -5.67 2.24
C HIS A 3 -10.64 -5.18 3.27
N HIS A 4 -10.18 -4.83 4.47
CA HIS A 4 -10.95 -3.98 5.38
C HIS A 4 -11.55 -2.85 4.54
N VAL A 5 -12.86 -2.61 4.65
CA VAL A 5 -13.68 -1.82 3.69
C VAL A 5 -13.24 -0.34 3.54
N ALA A 6 -12.22 0.08 4.29
CA ALA A 6 -11.62 1.40 4.22
C ALA A 6 -10.61 1.49 3.06
N ASP A 7 -10.69 2.58 2.30
CA ASP A 7 -9.69 2.93 1.30
C ASP A 7 -8.31 3.06 1.99
N PRO A 8 -7.27 2.33 1.54
CA PRO A 8 -5.93 2.43 2.11
C PRO A 8 -5.24 3.77 1.81
N GLY A 9 -5.84 4.63 0.98
CA GLY A 9 -5.32 5.95 0.65
C GLY A 9 -4.35 5.93 -0.53
N HIS A 10 -3.40 6.86 -0.54
CA HIS A 10 -2.38 6.97 -1.57
C HIS A 10 -1.15 6.13 -1.23
N THR A 11 -0.46 5.63 -2.25
CA THR A 11 0.80 4.88 -2.10
C THR A 11 2.03 5.69 -2.47
N PHE A 12 1.86 6.78 -3.24
CA PHE A 12 2.91 7.75 -3.50
C PHE A 12 2.86 8.89 -2.48
N HIS A 13 3.99 9.28 -1.91
CA HIS A 13 4.07 10.38 -0.94
C HIS A 13 5.27 11.32 -1.16
N GLY A 14 6.12 11.11 -2.17
CA GLY A 14 7.21 12.05 -2.51
C GLY A 14 8.17 12.35 -1.35
N PHE A 15 8.46 11.34 -0.51
CA PHE A 15 9.22 11.46 0.75
C PHE A 15 8.59 12.35 1.85
N LYS A 16 7.34 12.80 1.69
CA LYS A 16 6.62 13.60 2.71
C LYS A 16 5.81 12.76 3.70
N GLY A 17 5.68 11.46 3.46
CA GLY A 17 4.96 10.56 4.35
C GLY A 17 3.50 11.00 4.58
N PRO A 18 3.01 10.96 5.83
CA PRO A 18 1.65 11.38 6.19
C PRO A 18 1.32 12.85 5.87
N GLU A 19 2.32 13.72 5.68
CA GLU A 19 2.11 15.12 5.30
C GLU A 19 1.81 15.29 3.80
N TYR A 20 1.93 14.23 3.00
CA TYR A 20 1.59 14.28 1.59
C TYR A 20 0.07 14.40 1.39
N VAL A 21 -0.36 15.55 0.87
CA VAL A 21 -1.74 15.75 0.42
C VAL A 21 -1.84 15.27 -1.02
N SER A 22 -2.45 14.11 -1.22
CA SER A 22 -2.71 13.56 -2.54
C SER A 22 -4.08 13.99 -3.06
N ASN A 23 -4.14 14.39 -4.33
CA ASN A 23 -5.39 14.51 -5.08
C ASN A 23 -5.72 13.23 -5.88
N THR A 24 -4.88 12.20 -5.74
CA THR A 24 -4.96 10.91 -6.44
C THR A 24 -5.03 9.78 -5.41
N GLY A 25 -5.82 8.74 -5.68
CA GLY A 25 -5.80 7.51 -4.86
C GLY A 25 -4.50 6.72 -5.00
N LYS A 26 -4.50 5.46 -4.61
CA LYS A 26 -3.34 4.58 -4.79
C LYS A 26 -2.90 4.42 -6.25
N MET A 27 -1.59 4.35 -6.44
CA MET A 27 -0.94 4.17 -7.75
C MET A 27 -0.37 2.76 -7.92
N ASP A 28 -0.08 2.08 -6.81
CA ASP A 28 0.59 0.77 -6.79
C ASP A 28 -0.43 -0.34 -6.53
N TRP A 29 -0.31 -1.44 -7.28
CA TRP A 29 -1.27 -2.55 -7.27
C TRP A 29 -0.59 -3.91 -7.44
N VAL A 30 -1.09 -4.91 -6.71
CA VAL A 30 -0.77 -6.32 -6.94
C VAL A 30 -2.01 -6.99 -7.51
N PHE A 31 -1.92 -7.49 -8.75
CA PHE A 31 -3.02 -8.23 -9.38
C PHE A 31 -2.80 -9.74 -9.26
N CYS A 32 -3.81 -10.46 -8.80
CA CYS A 32 -3.82 -11.92 -8.71
C CYS A 32 -4.84 -12.51 -9.69
N ARG A 33 -4.56 -13.71 -10.23
CA ARG A 33 -5.46 -14.43 -11.15
C ARG A 33 -5.34 -15.94 -10.93
N GLY A 34 -6.46 -16.65 -11.07
CA GLY A 34 -6.52 -18.12 -11.01
C GLY A 34 -6.95 -18.60 -9.63
N ASN A 35 -6.54 -19.83 -9.25
CA ASN A 35 -6.74 -20.37 -7.90
C ASN A 35 -5.74 -19.73 -6.92
N MET A 36 -5.89 -18.42 -6.71
CA MET A 36 -5.18 -17.68 -5.68
C MET A 36 -6.21 -16.96 -4.83
N GLU A 37 -6.17 -17.20 -3.53
CA GLU A 37 -6.96 -16.48 -2.55
C GLU A 37 -6.06 -15.43 -1.90
N VAL A 38 -6.39 -14.15 -2.03
CA VAL A 38 -5.74 -13.09 -1.24
C VAL A 38 -6.26 -13.22 0.18
N ILE A 39 -5.36 -13.42 1.14
CA ILE A 39 -5.65 -13.62 2.56
C ILE A 39 -5.48 -12.33 3.36
N ASP A 40 -4.53 -11.49 2.96
CA ASP A 40 -4.30 -10.17 3.55
C ASP A 40 -3.61 -9.23 2.54
N ALA A 41 -3.70 -7.93 2.78
CA ALA A 41 -2.97 -6.91 2.04
C ALA A 41 -2.75 -5.65 2.90
N GLU A 42 -1.54 -5.12 2.89
CA GLU A 42 -1.14 -3.98 3.72
C GLU A 42 -0.34 -2.94 2.91
N VAL A 43 -0.45 -1.67 3.32
CA VAL A 43 0.46 -0.58 2.92
C VAL A 43 1.44 -0.33 4.05
N ILE A 44 2.72 -0.59 3.82
CA ILE A 44 3.78 -0.40 4.81
C ILE A 44 4.23 1.06 4.75
N THR A 45 3.99 1.79 5.84
CA THR A 45 4.26 3.24 5.94
C THR A 45 5.50 3.60 6.76
N ASP A 46 6.30 2.58 7.11
CA ASP A 46 7.45 2.71 7.98
C ASP A 46 8.47 3.74 7.48
N ASP A 47 8.98 4.52 8.42
CA ASP A 47 10.11 5.41 8.25
C ASP A 47 11.21 5.12 9.28
N ARG A 48 12.40 5.68 9.03
CA ARG A 48 13.45 5.75 10.04
C ARG A 48 13.88 7.19 10.23
N GLU A 49 13.57 7.75 11.40
CA GLU A 49 13.92 9.14 11.76
C GLU A 49 13.38 10.16 10.73
N GLY A 50 12.15 9.95 10.26
CA GLY A 50 11.48 10.76 9.25
C GLY A 50 11.97 10.53 7.81
N ARG A 51 12.85 9.54 7.59
CA ARG A 51 13.36 9.19 6.25
C ARG A 51 12.68 7.93 5.75
N PHE A 52 11.97 8.09 4.64
CA PHE A 52 11.33 6.99 3.94
C PHE A 52 12.34 6.28 3.01
N PRO A 53 12.31 4.93 2.92
CA PRO A 53 13.17 4.18 2.01
C PRO A 53 12.94 4.46 0.52
N SER A 54 11.77 5.01 0.18
CA SER A 54 11.31 5.31 -1.18
C SER A 54 10.34 6.50 -1.16
N ASP A 55 10.03 7.09 -2.32
CA ASP A 55 8.95 8.07 -2.49
C ASP A 55 7.55 7.44 -2.60
N HIS A 56 7.51 6.11 -2.67
CA HIS A 56 6.32 5.29 -2.54
C HIS A 56 6.37 4.44 -1.25
N TYR A 57 5.22 4.27 -0.61
CA TYR A 57 5.00 3.20 0.36
C TYR A 57 5.03 1.84 -0.32
N PHE A 58 5.51 0.82 0.40
CA PHE A 58 5.46 -0.56 -0.10
C PHE A 58 4.06 -1.14 0.10
N ILE A 59 3.64 -2.02 -0.80
CA ILE A 59 2.40 -2.78 -0.66
C ILE A 59 2.72 -4.28 -0.59
N THR A 60 2.03 -4.99 0.28
CA THR A 60 2.14 -6.45 0.43
C THR A 60 0.80 -7.12 0.17
N ALA A 61 0.85 -8.39 -0.22
CA ALA A 61 -0.31 -9.25 -0.32
C ALA A 61 0.08 -10.67 0.06
N ASP A 62 -0.58 -11.21 1.09
CA ASP A 62 -0.45 -12.61 1.45
C ASP A 62 -1.45 -13.42 0.63
N VAL A 63 -0.96 -14.46 -0.05
CA VAL A 63 -1.77 -15.27 -0.97
C VAL A 63 -1.69 -16.75 -0.63
N ARG A 64 -2.83 -17.44 -0.72
CA ARG A 64 -2.95 -18.90 -0.62
C ARG A 64 -3.19 -19.49 -2.01
N ILE A 65 -2.56 -20.63 -2.29
CA ILE A 65 -2.67 -21.41 -3.53
C ILE A 65 -3.28 -22.77 -3.20
#